data_AF-A0A8C3JG48-F1
#
_entry.id   AF-A0A8C3JG48-F1
#
_cell.length_a   1.000
_cell.length_b   1.000
_cell.length_c   1.000
_cell.angle_alpha   90.00
_cell.angle_beta   90.00
_cell.angle_gamma   90.00
#
_symmetry.space_group_name_H-M   'P 1'
#
loop_
_entity.id
_entity.type
_entity.pdbx_description
1 polymer ?
#
loop_
_entity_poly.entity_id
_entity_poly.type
_entity_poly.pdbx_seq_one_letter_code
_entity_poly.pdbx_strand_id
1 'polypeptide(L)'
;MRTLELSLGLALLCLLCAEAEDPGAVGLDKNKIAGKWYIIAVASDSESYLRKKDELKMAMATIMVLGEGDLKVSFAIPTPEGCKKSEWIYKQTGVPGEYYCPERGNKTAQVVDTDGKTYAVIFASRLKDGKTLHMLRLYSRTQEGSPKITALFKKLAREKSFTDEMIKMLPRQEKCSLDEV
;
A
#
# COMPACT_ATOMS: atom_id res chain seq x y z
N MET A 1 12.02 63.18 -7.97
CA MET A 1 11.76 61.97 -8.80
C MET A 1 12.44 60.80 -8.12
N ARG A 2 11.67 59.98 -7.38
CA ARG A 2 11.39 58.56 -7.71
C ARG A 2 12.70 57.80 -7.94
N THR A 3 13.24 57.09 -6.96
CA THR A 3 12.86 55.68 -6.70
C THR A 3 13.13 55.29 -5.23
N LEU A 4 12.08 55.15 -4.41
CA LEU A 4 12.18 54.51 -3.09
C LEU A 4 10.97 53.60 -2.86
N GLU A 5 10.58 52.83 -3.88
CA GLU A 5 9.32 52.06 -3.89
C GLU A 5 9.50 50.68 -4.55
N LEU A 6 10.69 50.08 -4.47
CA LEU A 6 10.96 48.77 -5.09
C LEU A 6 11.58 47.73 -4.15
N SER A 7 12.00 48.10 -2.94
CA SER A 7 12.56 47.16 -1.97
C SER A 7 11.54 46.58 -1.00
N LEU A 8 10.38 47.22 -0.80
CA LEU A 8 9.35 46.72 0.12
C LEU A 8 8.48 45.60 -0.48
N GLY A 9 8.41 45.50 -1.80
CA GLY A 9 7.64 44.45 -2.49
C GLY A 9 8.32 43.08 -2.51
N LEU A 10 9.66 43.03 -2.45
CA LEU A 10 10.40 41.77 -2.55
C LEU A 10 10.48 41.03 -1.20
N ALA A 11 10.38 41.75 -0.08
CA ALA A 11 10.37 41.15 1.25
C ALA A 11 9.03 40.48 1.60
N LEU A 12 7.91 40.93 1.01
CA LEU A 12 6.58 40.33 1.24
C LEU A 12 6.35 39.01 0.48
N LEU A 13 7.15 38.71 -0.55
CA LEU A 13 7.01 37.46 -1.33
C LEU A 13 7.64 36.25 -0.64
N CYS A 14 8.48 36.43 0.38
CA CYS A 14 9.13 35.33 1.11
C CYS A 14 8.31 34.77 2.28
N LEU A 15 7.16 35.35 2.60
CA LEU A 15 6.29 34.89 3.70
C LEU A 15 5.15 33.97 3.26
N LEU A 16 5.09 33.63 1.97
CA LEU A 16 4.09 32.72 1.39
C LEU A 16 4.65 31.33 1.06
N CYS A 17 5.71 30.91 1.74
CA CYS A 17 5.92 29.48 1.97
C CYS A 17 4.91 29.01 3.02
N ALA A 18 3.61 29.12 2.70
CA ALA A 18 2.62 28.27 3.32
C ALA A 18 3.09 26.85 3.01
N GLU A 19 3.52 26.16 4.06
CA GLU A 19 3.70 24.73 4.08
C GLU A 19 2.37 24.16 3.57
N ALA A 20 2.33 23.85 2.26
CA ALA A 20 1.37 22.92 1.75
C ALA A 20 1.78 21.60 2.39
N GLU A 21 1.33 21.38 3.63
CA GLU A 21 1.16 20.04 4.14
C GLU A 21 0.29 19.35 3.09
N ASP A 22 0.97 18.55 2.26
CA ASP A 22 0.32 17.54 1.45
C ASP A 22 -0.62 16.80 2.40
N PRO A 23 -1.96 16.88 2.21
CA PRO A 23 -2.90 16.20 3.09
C PRO A 23 -2.69 14.67 3.10
N GLY A 24 -1.84 14.15 2.21
CA GLY A 24 -1.45 12.76 2.10
C GLY A 24 -0.44 12.25 3.14
N ALA A 25 0.25 13.12 3.89
CA ALA A 25 1.32 12.70 4.80
C ALA A 25 0.91 12.69 6.28
N VAL A 26 -0.34 12.32 6.61
CA VAL A 26 -0.66 11.91 8.00
C VAL A 26 0.16 10.66 8.30
N GLY A 27 1.21 10.82 9.10
CA GLY A 27 2.10 9.73 9.49
C GLY A 27 1.31 8.50 9.93
N LEU A 28 1.62 7.35 9.32
CA LEU A 28 0.97 6.09 9.61
C LEU A 28 1.01 5.81 11.13
N ASP A 29 -0.15 5.73 11.77
CA ASP A 29 -0.22 5.25 13.14
C ASP A 29 0.11 3.75 13.16
N LYS A 30 1.38 3.44 13.40
CA LYS A 30 1.94 2.08 13.34
C LYS A 30 1.21 1.14 14.30
N ASN A 31 0.77 1.63 15.45
CA ASN A 31 0.04 0.80 16.40
C ASN A 31 -1.33 0.39 15.85
N LYS A 32 -1.96 1.25 15.04
CA LYS A 32 -3.24 0.91 14.41
C LYS A 32 -3.11 0.07 13.13
N ILE A 33 -1.96 0.06 12.45
CA ILE A 33 -1.72 -0.84 11.31
C ILE A 33 -1.45 -2.29 11.74
N ALA A 34 -1.02 -2.51 12.99
CA ALA A 34 -0.71 -3.83 13.52
C ALA A 34 -1.91 -4.78 13.53
N GLY A 35 -1.65 -6.09 13.52
CA GLY A 35 -2.65 -7.15 13.60
C GLY A 35 -3.06 -7.75 12.25
N LYS A 36 -4.21 -8.43 12.26
CA LYS A 36 -4.74 -9.23 11.15
C LYS A 36 -5.41 -8.39 10.08
N TRP A 37 -5.20 -8.77 8.83
CA TRP A 37 -5.79 -8.15 7.65
C TRP A 37 -6.17 -9.21 6.61
N TYR A 38 -7.23 -8.92 5.87
CA TYR A 38 -7.62 -9.62 4.65
C TYR A 38 -7.22 -8.79 3.43
N ILE A 39 -6.54 -9.40 2.48
CA ILE A 39 -6.26 -8.78 1.18
C ILE A 39 -7.42 -9.14 0.26
N ILE A 40 -8.28 -8.15 0.02
CA ILE A 40 -9.59 -8.35 -0.64
C ILE A 40 -9.61 -7.85 -2.08
N ALA A 41 -8.60 -7.07 -2.51
CA ALA A 41 -8.45 -6.66 -3.89
C ALA A 41 -6.98 -6.45 -4.25
N VAL A 42 -6.65 -6.68 -5.52
CA VAL A 42 -5.31 -6.49 -6.09
C VAL A 42 -5.43 -5.83 -7.45
N ALA A 43 -4.48 -4.97 -7.78
CA ALA A 43 -4.18 -4.53 -9.13
C ALA A 43 -2.69 -4.75 -9.40
N SER A 44 -2.30 -5.26 -10.57
CA SER A 44 -0.89 -5.42 -10.92
C SER A 44 -0.67 -5.46 -12.43
N ASP A 45 0.46 -4.91 -12.87
CA ASP A 45 0.94 -4.89 -14.25
C ASP A 45 1.78 -6.14 -14.61
N SER A 46 1.98 -7.06 -13.66
CA SER A 46 2.80 -8.24 -13.91
C SER A 46 2.08 -9.24 -14.82
N GLU A 47 2.74 -9.64 -15.91
CA GLU A 47 2.23 -10.69 -16.81
C GLU A 47 1.88 -12.00 -16.05
N SER A 48 2.72 -12.38 -15.08
CA SER A 48 2.49 -13.57 -14.26
C SER A 48 1.22 -13.46 -13.40
N TYR A 49 0.90 -12.25 -12.93
CA TYR A 49 -0.34 -11.96 -12.23
C TYR A 49 -1.52 -12.02 -13.21
N LEU A 50 -1.42 -11.35 -14.37
CA LEU A 50 -2.51 -11.30 -15.35
C LEU A 50 -2.93 -12.70 -15.82
N ARG A 51 -1.96 -13.59 -16.06
CA ARG A 51 -2.22 -14.99 -16.46
C ARG A 51 -2.98 -15.81 -15.40
N LYS A 52 -2.76 -15.52 -14.11
CA LYS A 52 -3.34 -16.28 -12.98
C LYS A 52 -4.43 -15.53 -12.23
N LYS A 53 -4.77 -14.31 -12.69
CA LYS A 53 -5.61 -13.34 -11.97
C LYS A 53 -6.96 -13.93 -11.54
N ASP A 54 -7.56 -14.75 -12.39
CA ASP A 54 -8.90 -15.28 -12.15
C ASP A 54 -8.92 -16.50 -11.21
N GLU A 55 -7.76 -17.10 -10.95
CA GLU A 55 -7.57 -18.15 -9.95
C GLU A 55 -7.31 -17.58 -8.55
N LEU A 56 -6.99 -16.28 -8.45
CA LEU A 56 -6.65 -15.65 -7.19
C LEU A 56 -7.85 -15.59 -6.24
N LYS A 57 -7.58 -15.90 -4.98
CA LYS A 57 -8.53 -15.83 -3.86
C LYS A 57 -7.99 -14.91 -2.79
N MET A 58 -8.87 -14.55 -1.85
CA MET A 58 -8.53 -13.69 -0.72
C MET A 58 -7.35 -14.28 0.07
N ALA A 59 -6.35 -13.44 0.30
CA ALA A 59 -5.19 -13.77 1.12
C ALA A 59 -5.31 -13.12 2.51
N MET A 60 -4.54 -13.62 3.46
CA MET A 60 -4.43 -13.06 4.80
C MET A 60 -3.03 -12.49 5.01
N ALA A 61 -2.94 -11.42 5.80
CA ALA A 61 -1.69 -10.88 6.29
C ALA A 61 -1.80 -10.54 7.78
N THR A 62 -0.70 -10.72 8.50
CA THR A 62 -0.55 -10.21 9.87
C THR A 62 0.63 -9.25 9.88
N ILE A 63 0.41 -8.05 10.40
CA ILE A 63 1.44 -7.02 10.53
C ILE A 63 1.81 -6.90 12.01
N MET A 64 3.10 -6.99 12.32
CA MET A 64 3.64 -6.75 13.65
C MET A 64 4.64 -5.61 13.56
N VAL A 65 4.49 -4.63 14.46
CA VAL A 65 5.46 -3.53 14.59
C VAL A 65 6.63 -4.02 15.43
N LEU A 66 7.83 -3.91 14.87
CA LEU A 66 9.10 -4.17 15.55
C LEU A 66 9.65 -2.86 16.13
N GLY A 67 10.60 -2.99 17.06
CA GLY A 67 11.19 -1.91 17.86
C GLY A 67 11.16 -0.52 17.22
N GLU A 68 12.16 -0.19 16.39
CA GLU A 68 12.34 1.15 15.82
C GLU A 68 11.24 1.56 14.81
N GLY A 69 10.25 0.70 14.55
CA GLY A 69 9.12 0.96 13.67
C GLY A 69 9.15 0.20 12.35
N ASP A 70 10.10 -0.70 12.18
CA ASP A 70 10.11 -1.75 11.15
C ASP A 70 8.86 -2.64 11.28
N LEU A 71 8.44 -3.26 10.19
CA LEU A 71 7.27 -4.13 10.16
C LEU A 71 7.67 -5.57 9.83
N LYS A 72 7.28 -6.52 10.66
CA LYS A 72 7.24 -7.94 10.29
C LYS A 72 5.88 -8.22 9.69
N VAL A 73 5.85 -8.74 8.47
CA VAL A 73 4.61 -9.05 7.75
C VAL A 73 4.58 -10.51 7.34
N SER A 74 3.69 -11.26 7.95
CA SER A 74 3.40 -12.65 7.60
C SER A 74 2.22 -12.68 6.62
N PHE A 75 2.26 -13.56 5.63
CA PHE A 75 1.24 -13.73 4.59
C PHE A 75 0.82 -15.18 4.50
N ALA A 76 -0.48 -15.43 4.33
CA ALA A 76 -1.03 -16.70 3.87
C ALA A 76 -1.77 -16.46 2.55
N ILE A 77 -1.23 -16.99 1.46
CA ILE A 77 -1.73 -16.77 0.10
C ILE A 77 -2.21 -18.11 -0.47
N PRO A 78 -3.50 -18.24 -0.82
CA PRO A 78 -3.99 -19.41 -1.53
C PRO A 78 -3.36 -19.50 -2.93
N THR A 79 -2.82 -20.67 -3.27
CA THR A 79 -2.36 -21.00 -4.63
C THR A 79 -2.96 -22.35 -5.05
N PRO A 80 -2.91 -22.71 -6.35
CA PRO A 80 -3.34 -24.03 -6.82
C PRO A 80 -2.63 -25.19 -6.10
N GLU A 81 -1.37 -24.98 -5.69
CA GLU A 81 -0.54 -25.98 -5.00
C GLU A 81 -0.79 -26.04 -3.48
N GLY A 82 -1.61 -25.14 -2.93
CA GLY A 82 -1.96 -25.10 -1.50
C GLY A 82 -1.87 -23.71 -0.88
N CYS A 83 -1.85 -23.66 0.45
CA CYS A 83 -1.72 -22.40 1.18
C CYS A 83 -0.24 -22.03 1.37
N LYS A 84 0.25 -21.04 0.61
CA LYS A 84 1.62 -20.58 0.74
C LYS A 84 1.75 -19.56 1.86
N LYS A 85 2.44 -19.94 2.93
CA LYS A 85 2.81 -19.06 4.04
C LYS A 85 4.20 -18.46 3.82
N SER A 86 4.39 -17.18 4.15
CA SER A 86 5.70 -16.52 4.09
C SER A 86 5.76 -15.36 5.07
N GLU A 87 6.95 -15.01 5.52
CA GLU A 87 7.19 -13.88 6.42
C GLU A 87 8.33 -13.01 5.90
N TRP A 88 8.21 -11.70 6.07
CA TRP A 88 9.17 -10.73 5.57
C TRP A 88 9.32 -9.56 6.54
N ILE A 89 10.54 -9.03 6.67
CA ILE A 89 10.80 -7.79 7.41
C ILE A 89 10.87 -6.63 6.43
N TYR A 90 10.06 -5.61 6.71
CA TYR A 90 9.93 -4.36 5.98
C TYR A 90 10.57 -3.24 6.81
N LYS A 91 11.72 -2.76 6.34
CA LYS A 91 12.49 -1.71 6.99
C LYS A 91 11.93 -0.35 6.66
N GLN A 92 11.90 0.57 7.62
CA GLN A 92 11.50 1.94 7.34
C GLN A 92 12.44 2.59 6.32
N THR A 93 11.90 3.46 5.48
CA THR A 93 12.71 4.39 4.70
C THR A 93 12.67 5.77 5.36
N GLY A 94 13.36 6.75 4.78
CA GLY A 94 13.25 8.15 5.20
C GLY A 94 11.91 8.80 4.83
N VAL A 95 11.05 8.11 4.06
CA VAL A 95 9.75 8.62 3.62
C VAL A 95 8.65 8.06 4.53
N PRO A 96 7.83 8.90 5.17
CA PRO A 96 6.74 8.44 6.02
C PRO A 96 5.78 7.48 5.31
N GLY A 97 5.45 6.35 5.95
CA GLY A 97 4.55 5.33 5.40
C GLY A 97 5.15 4.46 4.30
N GLU A 98 6.43 4.66 3.96
CA GLU A 98 7.18 3.83 3.02
C GLU A 98 8.12 2.86 3.76
N TYR A 99 8.18 1.65 3.21
CA TYR A 99 8.98 0.56 3.71
C TYR A 99 9.70 -0.17 2.59
N TYR A 100 10.87 -0.71 2.89
CA TYR A 100 11.71 -1.44 1.95
C TYR A 100 12.06 -2.85 2.47
N CYS A 101 11.98 -3.85 1.59
CA CYS A 101 12.27 -5.24 1.90
C CYS A 101 13.24 -5.82 0.84
N PRO A 102 14.56 -5.89 1.15
CA PRO A 102 15.56 -6.39 0.19
C PRO A 102 15.38 -7.88 -0.11
N GLU A 103 15.10 -8.69 0.93
CA GLU A 103 14.95 -10.15 0.83
C GLU A 103 13.76 -10.57 -0.04
N ARG A 104 12.79 -9.67 -0.23
CA ARG A 104 11.63 -9.88 -1.09
C ARG A 104 11.82 -9.30 -2.50
N GLY A 105 13.05 -9.35 -3.01
CA GLY A 105 13.41 -8.86 -4.34
C GLY A 105 13.39 -7.35 -4.44
N ASN A 106 14.03 -6.67 -3.48
CA ASN A 106 14.12 -5.21 -3.42
C ASN A 106 12.75 -4.54 -3.54
N LYS A 107 11.80 -5.00 -2.72
CA LYS A 107 10.41 -4.55 -2.78
C LYS A 107 10.21 -3.31 -1.92
N THR A 108 9.66 -2.26 -2.51
CA THR A 108 9.16 -1.09 -1.79
C THR A 108 7.65 -1.24 -1.58
N ALA A 109 7.16 -0.80 -0.42
CA ALA A 109 5.75 -0.76 -0.07
C ALA A 109 5.42 0.59 0.58
N GLN A 110 4.42 1.27 0.04
CA GLN A 110 3.95 2.57 0.51
C GLN A 110 2.46 2.45 0.86
N VAL A 111 2.10 2.88 2.06
CA VAL A 111 0.68 3.06 2.41
C VAL A 111 0.21 4.35 1.73
N VAL A 112 -0.69 4.23 0.77
CA VAL A 112 -1.16 5.37 -0.04
C VAL A 112 -2.50 5.93 0.42
N ASP A 113 -3.29 5.15 1.16
CA ASP A 113 -4.54 5.61 1.77
C ASP A 113 -4.94 4.65 2.91
N THR A 114 -5.44 5.18 4.02
CA THR A 114 -5.96 4.37 5.13
C THR A 114 -6.78 5.25 6.08
N ASP A 115 -7.80 4.67 6.71
CA ASP A 115 -8.47 5.28 7.88
C ASP A 115 -7.80 4.91 9.22
N GLY A 116 -6.67 4.19 9.13
CA GLY A 116 -5.92 3.64 10.26
C GLY A 116 -6.69 2.59 11.05
N LYS A 117 -7.88 2.14 10.67
CA LYS A 117 -8.69 1.26 11.52
C LYS A 117 -9.28 0.09 10.75
N THR A 118 -9.95 0.36 9.64
CA THR A 118 -10.77 -0.62 8.93
C THR A 118 -10.18 -1.06 7.60
N TYR A 119 -9.40 -0.21 6.92
CA TYR A 119 -8.77 -0.54 5.65
C TYR A 119 -7.41 0.12 5.47
N ALA A 120 -6.60 -0.43 4.57
CA ALA A 120 -5.40 0.21 4.06
C ALA A 120 -5.21 -0.12 2.58
N VAL A 121 -4.81 0.87 1.79
CA VAL A 121 -4.40 0.70 0.39
C VAL A 121 -2.89 0.81 0.34
N ILE A 122 -2.25 -0.25 -0.14
CA ILE A 122 -0.79 -0.34 -0.18
C ILE A 122 -0.36 -0.46 -1.63
N PHE A 123 0.45 0.50 -2.07
CA PHE A 123 1.15 0.44 -3.35
C PHE A 123 2.53 -0.18 -3.14
N ALA A 124 2.91 -1.11 -4.00
CA ALA A 124 4.19 -1.76 -3.91
C ALA A 124 4.85 -1.90 -5.29
N SER A 125 6.15 -1.70 -5.32
CA SER A 125 6.98 -1.89 -6.50
C SER A 125 8.07 -2.91 -6.20
N ARG A 126 8.50 -3.66 -7.22
CA ARG A 126 9.69 -4.51 -7.13
C ARG A 126 10.41 -4.54 -8.46
N LEU A 127 11.73 -4.60 -8.43
CA LEU A 127 12.53 -4.85 -9.62
C LEU A 127 12.60 -6.35 -9.88
N LYS A 128 12.21 -6.80 -11.07
CA LYS A 128 12.31 -8.18 -11.49
C LYS A 128 12.73 -8.24 -12.96
N ASP A 129 13.81 -8.98 -13.25
CA ASP A 129 14.31 -9.19 -14.61
C ASP A 129 14.53 -7.87 -15.39
N GLY A 130 15.08 -6.85 -14.70
CA GLY A 130 15.32 -5.51 -15.27
C GLY A 130 14.07 -4.64 -15.46
N LYS A 131 12.87 -5.13 -15.10
CA LYS A 131 11.61 -4.40 -15.17
C LYS A 131 11.06 -4.10 -13.78
N THR A 132 10.61 -2.87 -13.56
CA THR A 132 9.87 -2.52 -12.34
C THR A 132 8.42 -2.95 -12.49
N LEU A 133 7.97 -3.84 -11.59
CA LEU A 133 6.60 -4.32 -11.54
C LEU A 133 5.88 -3.64 -10.38
N HIS A 134 4.61 -3.29 -10.60
CA HIS A 134 3.78 -2.57 -9.65
C HIS A 134 2.59 -3.41 -9.20
N MET A 135 2.16 -3.15 -7.97
CA MET A 135 1.02 -3.80 -7.37
C MET A 135 0.31 -2.87 -6.39
N LEU A 136 -1.00 -2.72 -6.52
CA LEU A 136 -1.85 -2.09 -5.53
C LEU A 136 -2.64 -3.17 -4.79
N ARG A 137 -2.80 -3.05 -3.48
CA ARG A 137 -3.57 -4.00 -2.66
C ARG A 137 -4.51 -3.28 -1.72
N LEU A 138 -5.74 -3.76 -1.63
CA LEU A 138 -6.69 -3.36 -0.60
C LEU A 138 -6.65 -4.36 0.56
N TYR A 139 -6.24 -3.88 1.72
CA TYR A 139 -6.30 -4.57 3.00
C TYR A 139 -7.57 -4.12 3.73
N SER A 140 -8.29 -5.08 4.32
CA SER A 140 -9.50 -4.84 5.13
C SER A 140 -9.42 -5.63 6.43
N ARG A 141 -9.95 -5.10 7.53
CA ARG A 141 -10.09 -5.86 8.79
C ARG A 141 -11.14 -6.96 8.72
N THR A 142 -12.05 -6.88 7.76
CA THR A 142 -13.10 -7.88 7.52
C THR A 142 -12.92 -8.53 6.15
N GLN A 143 -13.55 -9.70 5.95
CA GLN A 143 -13.58 -10.37 4.65
C GLN A 143 -14.50 -9.67 3.64
N GLU A 144 -15.19 -8.60 4.02
CA GLU A 144 -16.06 -7.84 3.14
C GLU A 144 -15.54 -6.41 3.02
N GLY A 145 -15.27 -5.96 1.79
CA GLY A 145 -15.04 -4.54 1.57
C GLY A 145 -16.36 -3.81 1.42
N SER A 146 -16.55 -2.71 2.13
CA SER A 146 -17.70 -1.84 1.89
C SER A 146 -17.70 -1.30 0.44
N PRO A 147 -18.86 -1.01 -0.17
CA PRO A 147 -18.92 -0.41 -1.50
C PRO A 147 -18.07 0.86 -1.62
N LYS A 148 -18.01 1.66 -0.54
CA LYS A 148 -17.20 2.88 -0.47
C LYS A 148 -15.70 2.59 -0.62
N ILE A 149 -15.14 1.65 0.15
CA ILE A 149 -13.69 1.37 0.08
C ILE A 149 -13.30 0.64 -1.22
N THR A 150 -14.19 -0.17 -1.77
CA THR A 150 -13.93 -0.85 -3.05
C THR A 150 -13.97 0.13 -4.22
N ALA A 151 -14.87 1.12 -4.19
CA ALA A 151 -14.87 2.23 -5.14
C ALA A 151 -13.60 3.10 -5.02
N LEU A 152 -13.19 3.42 -3.79
CA LEU A 152 -11.93 4.13 -3.52
C LEU A 152 -10.72 3.38 -4.09
N PHE A 153 -10.63 2.08 -3.86
CA PHE A 153 -9.54 1.25 -4.39
C PHE A 153 -9.49 1.30 -5.93
N LYS A 154 -10.63 1.17 -6.61
CA LYS A 154 -10.69 1.28 -8.08
C LYS A 154 -10.27 2.67 -8.58
N LYS A 155 -10.64 3.73 -7.86
CA LYS A 155 -10.20 5.10 -8.16
C LYS A 155 -8.67 5.21 -8.07
N LEU A 156 -8.09 4.83 -6.92
CA LEU A 156 -6.64 4.86 -6.70
C LEU A 156 -5.87 3.97 -7.69
N ALA A 157 -6.45 2.82 -8.08
CA ALA A 157 -5.85 1.95 -9.09
C ALA A 157 -5.73 2.66 -10.45
N ARG A 158 -6.78 3.37 -10.88
CA ARG A 158 -6.77 4.14 -12.14
C ARG A 158 -5.83 5.35 -12.09
N GLU A 159 -5.76 6.04 -10.96
CA GLU A 159 -4.77 7.12 -10.74
C GLU A 159 -3.32 6.62 -10.81
N LYS A 160 -3.10 5.35 -10.46
CA LYS A 160 -1.82 4.64 -10.63
C LYS A 160 -1.69 3.94 -11.99
N SER A 161 -2.53 4.28 -12.97
CA SER A 161 -2.52 3.75 -14.34
C SER A 161 -2.80 2.25 -14.48
N PHE A 162 -3.41 1.60 -13.47
CA PHE A 162 -3.93 0.25 -13.65
C PHE A 162 -5.25 0.29 -14.43
N THR A 163 -5.36 -0.53 -15.46
CA THR A 163 -6.62 -0.72 -16.20
C THR A 163 -7.59 -1.60 -15.42
N ASP A 164 -8.87 -1.60 -15.81
CA ASP A 164 -9.88 -2.45 -15.16
C ASP A 164 -9.54 -3.95 -15.30
N GLU A 165 -8.86 -4.36 -16.38
CA GLU A 165 -8.39 -5.73 -16.58
C GLU A 165 -7.29 -6.13 -15.58
N MET A 166 -6.50 -5.16 -15.12
CA MET A 166 -5.46 -5.40 -14.10
C MET A 166 -6.05 -5.54 -12.70
N ILE A 167 -7.29 -5.10 -12.48
CA ILE A 167 -7.95 -5.07 -11.18
C ILE A 167 -8.72 -6.37 -10.92
N LYS A 168 -8.54 -6.96 -9.73
CA LYS A 168 -9.30 -8.11 -9.26
C LYS A 168 -9.80 -7.89 -7.84
N MET A 169 -11.11 -7.99 -7.66
CA MET A 169 -11.71 -8.24 -6.35
C MET A 169 -11.57 -9.73 -6.04
N LEU A 170 -11.04 -10.04 -4.87
CA LEU A 170 -10.68 -11.41 -4.52
C LEU A 170 -11.87 -12.11 -3.83
N PRO A 171 -12.34 -13.26 -4.33
CA PRO A 171 -13.38 -14.04 -3.69
C PRO A 171 -12.89 -14.61 -2.34
N ARG A 172 -13.83 -14.77 -1.41
CA ARG A 172 -13.56 -15.35 -0.08
C ARG A 172 -13.13 -16.80 -0.15
N GLN A 173 -12.42 -17.21 0.89
CA GLN A 173 -12.01 -18.58 1.15
C GLN A 173 -11.77 -18.75 2.65
N GLU A 174 -11.91 -19.98 3.16
CA GLU A 174 -11.81 -20.26 4.61
C GLU A 174 -10.61 -21.13 4.99
N LYS A 175 -9.88 -21.69 4.01
CA LYS A 175 -8.89 -22.76 4.23
C LYS A 175 -7.45 -22.27 4.47
N CYS A 176 -7.10 -21.09 3.97
CA CYS A 176 -5.74 -20.56 4.02
C CYS A 176 -5.67 -19.36 4.97
N SER A 177 -5.12 -19.58 6.17
CA SER A 177 -5.03 -18.60 7.25
C SER A 177 -3.64 -18.61 7.90
N LEU A 178 -3.35 -17.55 8.66
CA LEU A 178 -2.20 -17.48 9.57
C LEU A 178 -2.59 -17.81 11.02
N ASP A 179 -3.86 -18.06 11.29
CA ASP A 179 -4.30 -18.48 12.61
C ASP A 179 -3.69 -19.87 12.90
N GLU A 180 -3.17 -20.11 14.10
CA GLU A 180 -2.76 -21.44 14.54
C GLU A 180 -4.02 -22.32 14.62
N VAL A 181 -3.94 -23.54 14.07
CA VAL A 181 -5.01 -24.55 14.15
C VAL A 181 -4.97 -25.21 15.52
#